data_AF-A0A6I4TKN4-F1
#
_entry.id   AF-A0A6I4TKN4-F1
#
_cell.length_a   1.000
_cell.length_b   1.000
_cell.length_c   1.000
_cell.angle_alpha   90.00
_cell.angle_beta   90.00
_cell.angle_gamma   90.00
#
_symmetry.space_group_name_H-M   'P 1'
#
loop_
_entity.id
_entity.type
_entity.pdbx_description
1 polymer ?
#
loop_
_entity_poly.entity_id
_entity_poly.type
_entity_poly.pdbx_seq_one_letter_code
_entity_poly.pdbx_strand_id
1 'polypeptide(L)'
;MARIPVVCLTVAAVLWSAAPAQAGEMPEKEIPAELYLQGVERTEAEELVRELEAAQAKLRSGEKIYFALLSGASASHESANLGARDAFLSMDWAKTLKVSEMDPGNSYWTGYRLQLLPDGFGNMVWDVRIWRNVSGNFERIELFNRPPNPF
;
A
#
# COMPACT_ATOMS: atom_id res chain seq x y z
N MET A 1 -68.00 -58.59 0.09
CA MET A 1 -67.72 -57.47 1.02
C MET A 1 -66.58 -57.89 1.94
N ALA A 2 -65.39 -57.35 1.73
CA ALA A 2 -64.22 -57.56 2.58
C ALA A 2 -63.49 -56.21 2.72
N ARG A 3 -63.30 -55.76 3.97
CA ARG A 3 -62.60 -54.53 4.36
C ARG A 3 -61.11 -54.86 4.56
N ILE A 4 -60.21 -54.09 3.96
CA ILE A 4 -58.75 -54.13 4.23
C ILE A 4 -58.24 -52.67 4.22
N PRO A 5 -57.33 -52.27 5.14
CA PRO A 5 -57.33 -50.93 5.73
C PRO A 5 -56.41 -49.90 5.05
N VAL A 6 -56.72 -48.64 5.37
CA VAL A 6 -55.96 -47.42 5.12
C VAL A 6 -54.55 -47.52 5.71
N VAL A 7 -53.53 -47.29 4.88
CA VAL A 7 -52.16 -47.05 5.30
C VAL A 7 -51.83 -45.59 4.97
N CYS A 8 -51.67 -44.79 6.02
CA CYS A 8 -51.23 -43.40 5.97
C CYS A 8 -49.79 -43.32 5.47
N LEU A 9 -49.57 -42.59 4.36
CA LEU A 9 -48.26 -42.27 3.85
C LEU A 9 -47.75 -41.00 4.56
N THR A 10 -46.76 -41.14 5.43
CA THR A 10 -46.04 -40.02 6.04
C THR A 10 -44.98 -39.48 5.07
N VAL A 11 -45.17 -38.25 4.59
CA VAL A 11 -44.17 -37.51 3.82
C VAL A 11 -43.21 -36.83 4.79
N ALA A 12 -41.97 -37.30 4.85
CA ALA A 12 -40.90 -36.68 5.64
C ALA A 12 -40.36 -35.44 4.91
N ALA A 13 -40.50 -34.27 5.53
CA ALA A 13 -39.91 -33.02 5.06
C ALA A 13 -38.41 -33.01 5.38
N VAL A 14 -37.58 -32.97 4.34
CA VAL A 14 -36.13 -32.74 4.44
C VAL A 14 -35.92 -31.24 4.66
N LEU A 15 -35.64 -30.85 5.90
CA LEU A 15 -35.20 -29.50 6.24
C LEU A 15 -33.73 -29.36 5.82
N TRP A 16 -33.50 -28.69 4.69
CA TRP A 16 -32.17 -28.27 4.25
C TRP A 16 -31.73 -27.12 5.17
N SER A 17 -30.93 -27.42 6.17
CA SER A 17 -30.29 -26.40 7.02
C SER A 17 -29.31 -25.58 6.17
N ALA A 18 -29.69 -24.36 5.81
CA ALA A 18 -28.74 -23.37 5.31
C ALA A 18 -27.85 -22.94 6.48
N ALA A 19 -26.60 -23.41 6.49
CA ALA A 19 -25.59 -22.88 7.38
C ALA A 19 -25.28 -21.43 6.97
N PRO A 20 -25.21 -20.47 7.91
CA PRO A 20 -24.77 -19.12 7.58
C PRO A 20 -23.31 -19.21 7.14
N ALA A 21 -23.01 -18.72 5.94
CA ALA A 21 -21.64 -18.49 5.53
C ALA A 21 -21.05 -17.43 6.46
N GLN A 22 -20.28 -17.88 7.46
CA GLN A 22 -19.39 -17.01 8.21
C GLN A 22 -18.36 -16.51 7.21
N ALA A 23 -18.52 -15.25 6.77
CA ALA A 23 -17.44 -14.50 6.18
C ALA A 23 -16.34 -14.43 7.26
N GLY A 24 -15.37 -15.33 7.17
CA GLY A 24 -14.17 -15.23 7.99
C GLY A 24 -13.51 -13.92 7.62
N GLU A 25 -13.46 -12.97 8.57
CA GLU A 25 -12.52 -11.87 8.50
C GLU A 25 -11.14 -12.49 8.27
N MET A 26 -10.53 -12.19 7.11
CA MET A 26 -9.13 -12.49 6.92
C MET A 26 -8.38 -11.78 8.05
N PRO A 27 -7.50 -12.46 8.79
CA PRO A 27 -6.78 -11.82 9.88
C PRO A 27 -6.06 -10.60 9.31
N GLU A 28 -6.37 -9.43 9.86
CA GLU A 28 -5.68 -8.20 9.55
C GLU A 28 -4.19 -8.45 9.79
N LYS A 29 -3.45 -8.62 8.70
CA LYS A 29 -2.02 -8.88 8.78
C LYS A 29 -1.43 -7.57 9.28
N GLU A 30 -1.02 -7.52 10.54
CA GLU A 30 -0.37 -6.36 11.09
C GLU A 30 0.86 -6.02 10.25
N ILE A 31 1.03 -4.73 9.93
CA ILE A 31 2.24 -4.25 9.27
C ILE A 31 3.41 -4.59 10.21
N PRO A 32 4.45 -5.31 9.76
CA PRO A 32 5.60 -5.61 10.59
C PRO A 32 6.16 -4.34 11.21
N ALA A 33 6.45 -4.39 12.52
CA ALA A 33 7.05 -3.26 13.23
C ALA A 33 8.46 -2.91 12.68
N GLU A 34 9.10 -3.87 12.01
CA GLU A 34 10.43 -3.69 11.43
C GLU A 34 10.36 -3.39 9.93
N LEU A 35 11.09 -2.33 9.55
CA LEU A 35 11.30 -1.94 8.16
C LEU A 35 12.11 -3.01 7.40
N TYR A 36 11.59 -3.46 6.26
CA TYR A 36 12.31 -4.37 5.37
C TYR A 36 13.31 -3.60 4.49
N LEU A 37 14.57 -3.99 4.52
CA LEU A 37 15.66 -3.33 3.80
C LEU A 37 16.22 -4.24 2.71
N GLN A 38 16.49 -3.68 1.54
CA GLN A 38 17.11 -4.41 0.43
C GLN A 38 18.17 -3.53 -0.26
N GLY A 39 19.44 -3.89 -0.12
CA GLY A 39 20.55 -3.12 -0.70
C GLY A 39 20.76 -1.73 -0.07
N VAL A 40 20.15 -1.47 1.09
CA VAL A 40 20.27 -0.19 1.79
C VAL A 40 20.51 -0.45 3.27
N GLU A 41 21.39 0.33 3.88
CA GLU A 41 21.66 0.24 5.31
C GLU A 41 20.53 0.86 6.14
N ARG A 42 20.35 0.38 7.38
CA ARG A 42 19.26 0.87 8.25
C ARG A 42 19.35 2.36 8.52
N THR A 43 20.54 2.84 8.87
CA THR A 43 20.78 4.25 9.17
C THR A 43 20.53 5.14 7.96
N GLU A 44 20.88 4.68 6.77
CA GLU A 44 20.61 5.38 5.51
C GLU A 44 19.11 5.44 5.21
N ALA A 45 18.38 4.34 5.39
CA ALA A 45 16.93 4.32 5.22
C ALA A 45 16.20 5.23 6.22
N GLU A 46 16.63 5.25 7.48
CA GLU A 46 16.08 6.15 8.50
C GLU A 46 16.34 7.63 8.18
N GLU A 47 17.55 7.95 7.71
CA GLU A 47 17.89 9.32 7.31
C GLU A 47 17.09 9.76 6.09
N LEU A 48 16.92 8.88 5.10
CA LEU A 48 16.07 9.12 3.94
C LEU A 48 14.63 9.48 4.36
N VAL A 49 14.05 8.74 5.31
CA VAL A 49 12.70 9.03 5.84
C VAL A 49 12.66 10.39 6.56
N ARG A 50 13.64 10.69 7.41
CA ARG A 50 13.72 12.00 8.10
C ARG A 50 13.82 13.17 7.13
N GLU A 51 14.59 13.02 6.05
CA GLU A 51 14.70 14.04 5.02
C GLU A 51 13.38 14.26 4.26
N LEU A 52 12.61 13.19 4.01
CA LEU A 52 11.27 13.28 3.42
C LEU A 52 10.28 14.00 4.36
N GLU A 53 10.31 13.69 5.65
CA GLU A 53 9.54 14.38 6.68
C GLU A 53 9.89 15.87 6.74
N ALA A 54 11.19 16.21 6.71
CA ALA A 54 11.66 17.58 6.68
C ALA A 54 11.21 18.30 5.39
N ALA A 55 11.24 17.63 4.24
CA ALA A 55 10.73 18.18 2.99
C ALA A 55 9.21 18.42 3.04
N GLN A 56 8.43 17.52 3.65
CA GLN A 56 7.01 17.74 3.91
C GLN A 56 6.80 18.96 4.83
N ALA A 57 7.57 19.08 5.90
CA ALA A 57 7.46 20.21 6.83
C ALA A 57 7.70 21.55 6.12
N LYS A 58 8.73 21.64 5.27
CA LYS A 58 8.99 22.81 4.41
C LYS A 58 7.84 23.12 3.47
N LEU A 59 7.27 22.09 2.82
CA LEU A 59 6.10 22.31 1.97
C LEU A 59 4.90 22.82 2.78
N ARG A 60 4.65 22.28 3.97
CA ARG A 60 3.55 22.72 4.85
C ARG A 60 3.76 24.16 5.34
N SER A 61 5.00 24.59 5.59
CA SER A 61 5.33 25.97 5.96
C SER A 61 5.26 26.96 4.78
N GLY A 62 5.02 26.49 3.56
CA GLY A 62 4.98 27.31 2.35
C GLY A 62 6.35 27.59 1.74
N GLU A 63 7.41 26.94 2.24
CA GLU A 63 8.74 27.03 1.65
C GLU A 63 8.80 26.33 0.29
N LYS A 64 9.74 26.79 -0.54
CA LYS A 64 10.01 26.19 -1.85
C LYS A 64 10.88 24.95 -1.68
N ILE A 65 10.56 23.92 -2.45
CA ILE A 65 11.42 22.77 -2.69
C ILE A 65 12.06 22.89 -4.08
N TYR A 66 13.22 22.27 -4.26
CA TYR A 66 14.00 22.36 -5.49
C TYR A 66 14.11 21.03 -6.25
N PHE A 67 13.25 20.06 -5.92
CA PHE A 67 13.17 18.77 -6.59
C PHE A 67 11.83 18.61 -7.32
N ALA A 68 11.80 17.77 -8.35
CA ALA A 68 10.57 17.45 -9.07
C ALA A 68 9.67 16.52 -8.24
N LEU A 69 8.41 16.90 -8.10
CA LEU A 69 7.35 16.03 -7.56
C LEU A 69 6.46 15.54 -8.68
N LEU A 70 6.36 14.22 -8.83
CA LEU A 70 5.49 13.56 -9.79
C LEU A 70 4.56 12.61 -9.02
N SER A 71 3.29 12.54 -9.43
CA SER A 71 2.35 11.53 -8.95
C SER A 71 1.64 10.84 -10.10
N GLY A 72 1.19 9.62 -9.86
CA GLY A 72 0.35 8.87 -10.76
C GLY A 72 -0.41 7.76 -10.06
N ALA A 73 -1.51 7.33 -10.66
CA ALA A 73 -2.28 6.17 -10.25
C ALA A 73 -2.97 5.58 -11.48
N SER A 74 -3.53 4.37 -11.36
CA SER A 74 -4.43 3.89 -12.41
C SER A 74 -5.67 4.78 -12.45
N ALA A 75 -6.15 5.11 -13.66
CA ALA A 75 -7.21 6.09 -13.88
C ALA A 75 -8.53 5.77 -13.15
N SER A 76 -8.76 4.51 -12.76
CA SER A 76 -9.92 4.05 -12.02
C SER A 76 -9.88 4.33 -10.51
N HIS A 77 -8.75 4.78 -9.95
CA HIS A 77 -8.62 5.04 -8.51
C HIS A 77 -8.74 6.53 -8.18
N GLU A 78 -9.33 6.86 -7.03
CA GLU A 78 -9.52 8.25 -6.58
C GLU A 78 -8.20 9.03 -6.49
N SER A 79 -7.10 8.35 -6.16
CA SER A 79 -5.76 8.92 -6.10
C SER A 79 -5.24 9.44 -7.45
N ALA A 80 -5.86 9.06 -8.57
CA ALA A 80 -5.55 9.61 -9.90
C ALA A 80 -5.87 11.11 -10.00
N ASN A 81 -6.73 11.64 -9.11
CA ASN A 81 -7.08 13.06 -9.06
C ASN A 81 -6.19 13.87 -8.11
N LEU A 82 -5.27 13.23 -7.38
CA LEU A 82 -4.40 13.91 -6.44
C LEU A 82 -3.19 14.52 -7.15
N GLY A 83 -3.03 15.84 -7.01
CA GLY A 83 -1.82 16.53 -7.43
C GLY A 83 -0.59 16.03 -6.67
N ALA A 84 0.59 16.07 -7.30
CA ALA A 84 1.80 15.48 -6.73
C ALA A 84 2.20 16.07 -5.37
N ARG A 85 1.95 17.36 -5.16
CA ARG A 85 2.15 18.03 -3.87
C ARG A 85 1.24 17.46 -2.79
N ASP A 86 -0.04 17.31 -3.08
CA ASP A 86 -1.03 16.85 -2.09
C ASP A 86 -0.82 15.37 -1.77
N ALA A 87 -0.55 14.55 -2.80
CA ALA A 87 -0.15 13.16 -2.63
C ALA A 87 1.12 13.04 -1.75
N PHE A 88 2.13 13.88 -1.98
CA PHE A 88 3.34 13.88 -1.15
C PHE A 88 3.03 14.27 0.29
N LEU A 89 2.20 15.29 0.51
CA LEU A 89 1.84 15.80 1.84
C LEU A 89 0.93 14.86 2.63
N SER A 90 0.19 13.97 1.95
CA SER A 90 -0.66 12.97 2.59
C SER A 90 0.09 11.72 3.05
N MET A 91 1.35 11.54 2.65
CA MET A 91 2.13 10.36 3.05
C MET A 91 2.42 10.37 4.55
N ASP A 92 2.11 9.26 5.21
CA ASP A 92 2.60 8.93 6.55
C ASP A 92 3.79 7.99 6.41
N TRP A 93 5.01 8.53 6.58
CA TRP A 93 6.23 7.75 6.38
C TRP A 93 6.42 6.66 7.45
N ALA A 94 5.72 6.73 8.58
CA ALA A 94 5.71 5.65 9.57
C ALA A 94 5.04 4.37 9.03
N LYS A 95 4.26 4.48 7.94
CA LYS A 95 3.64 3.34 7.23
C LYS A 95 4.56 2.73 6.16
N THR A 96 5.83 3.12 6.13
CA THR A 96 6.81 2.52 5.22
C THR A 96 7.09 1.08 5.63
N LEU A 97 6.74 0.14 4.77
CA LEU A 97 7.02 -1.27 4.95
C LEU A 97 8.44 -1.64 4.50
N LYS A 98 8.86 -1.08 3.36
CA LYS A 98 10.08 -1.52 2.66
C LYS A 98 10.82 -0.34 2.08
N VAL A 99 12.15 -0.36 2.21
CA VAL A 99 13.09 0.51 1.50
C VAL A 99 14.03 -0.36 0.68
N SER A 100 14.29 0.03 -0.55
CA SER A 100 15.21 -0.67 -1.44
C SER A 100 16.05 0.28 -2.24
N GLU A 101 17.33 -0.04 -2.41
CA GLU A 101 18.14 0.60 -3.43
C GLU A 101 17.65 0.16 -4.82
N MET A 102 17.60 1.09 -5.76
CA MET A 102 17.32 0.83 -7.16
C MET A 102 18.60 1.02 -7.96
N ASP A 103 18.84 0.14 -8.94
CA ASP A 103 19.89 0.36 -9.92
C ASP A 103 19.55 1.62 -10.75
N PRO A 104 20.36 2.70 -10.66
CA PRO A 104 20.12 3.92 -11.40
C PRO A 104 20.40 3.78 -12.91
N GLY A 105 21.06 2.70 -13.34
CA GLY A 105 21.51 2.51 -14.71
C GLY A 105 22.61 3.49 -15.14
N ASN A 106 23.11 4.34 -14.24
CA ASN A 106 24.19 5.30 -14.45
C ASN A 106 24.83 5.75 -13.12
N SER A 107 26.05 6.31 -13.16
CA SER A 107 26.78 6.71 -11.96
C SER A 107 26.39 8.07 -11.37
N TYR A 108 25.48 8.82 -12.00
CA TYR A 108 25.15 10.19 -11.58
C TYR A 108 24.05 10.24 -10.54
N TRP A 109 23.24 9.18 -10.44
CA TRP A 109 22.08 9.13 -9.55
C TRP A 109 22.17 7.95 -8.61
N THR A 110 21.63 8.14 -7.41
CA THR A 110 21.29 7.05 -6.49
C THR A 110 19.77 6.96 -6.42
N GLY A 111 19.22 5.77 -6.60
CA GLY A 111 17.79 5.52 -6.61
C GLY A 111 17.35 4.76 -5.36
N TYR A 112 16.24 5.18 -4.76
CA TYR A 112 15.56 4.42 -3.70
C TYR A 112 14.10 4.19 -4.04
N ARG A 113 13.56 3.07 -3.57
CA ARG A 113 12.15 2.70 -3.65
C ARG A 113 11.61 2.46 -2.25
N LEU A 114 10.57 3.20 -1.88
CA LEU A 114 9.81 3.00 -0.65
C LEU A 114 8.46 2.39 -1.01
N GLN A 115 8.02 1.40 -0.25
CA GLN A 115 6.65 0.88 -0.31
C GLN A 115 5.93 1.21 0.98
N LEU A 116 4.84 1.96 0.88
CA LEU A 116 4.01 2.34 2.02
C LEU A 116 2.67 1.60 1.96
N LEU A 117 2.25 1.11 3.12
CA LEU A 117 0.95 0.47 3.33
C LEU A 117 0.11 1.34 4.27
N PRO A 118 -0.53 2.43 3.79
CA PRO A 118 -1.28 3.34 4.65
C PRO A 118 -2.38 2.60 5.44
N ASP A 119 -3.08 1.71 4.75
CA ASP A 119 -4.22 0.94 5.25
C ASP A 119 -3.86 -0.54 5.48
N GLY A 120 -2.59 -0.90 5.56
CA GLY A 120 -2.15 -2.29 5.75
C GLY A 120 -2.17 -3.17 4.49
N PHE A 121 -1.95 -4.47 4.67
CA PHE A 121 -1.86 -5.42 3.55
C PHE A 121 -3.22 -5.66 2.89
N GLY A 122 -3.18 -6.00 1.60
CA GLY A 122 -4.40 -6.24 0.80
C GLY A 122 -5.10 -4.96 0.34
N ASN A 123 -4.61 -3.79 0.78
CA ASN A 123 -5.07 -2.47 0.35
C ASN A 123 -4.10 -1.84 -0.65
N MET A 124 -4.43 -0.64 -1.12
CA MET A 124 -3.61 0.10 -2.06
C MET A 124 -2.21 0.35 -1.50
N VAL A 125 -1.21 0.22 -2.36
CA VAL A 125 0.20 0.41 -2.02
C VAL A 125 0.68 1.69 -2.66
N TRP A 126 1.35 2.54 -1.89
CA TRP A 126 2.11 3.64 -2.45
C TRP A 126 3.53 3.18 -2.74
N ASP A 127 3.90 3.32 -3.99
CA ASP A 127 5.22 3.03 -4.52
C ASP A 127 5.94 4.36 -4.78
N VAL A 128 6.92 4.66 -3.94
CA VAL A 128 7.59 5.96 -3.93
C VAL A 128 9.01 5.76 -4.44
N ARG A 129 9.33 6.40 -5.57
CA ARG A 129 10.67 6.37 -6.17
C ARG A 129 11.37 7.68 -5.92
N ILE A 130 12.59 7.60 -5.42
CA ILE A 130 13.38 8.75 -5.01
C ILE A 130 14.69 8.69 -5.77
N TRP A 131 15.04 9.81 -6.39
CA TRP A 131 16.29 9.98 -7.11
C TRP A 131 17.10 11.07 -6.44
N ARG A 132 18.33 10.75 -6.06
CA ARG A 132 19.32 11.71 -5.56
C ARG A 132 20.38 11.98 -6.62
N ASN A 133 20.83 13.22 -6.70
CA ASN A 133 22.00 13.57 -7.50
C ASN A 133 23.30 13.27 -6.76
N VAL A 134 24.45 13.43 -7.43
CA VAL A 134 25.79 13.18 -6.88
C VAL A 134 26.12 13.96 -5.60
N SER A 135 25.40 15.05 -5.31
CA SER A 135 25.56 15.82 -4.08
C SER A 135 24.69 15.29 -2.93
N GLY A 136 23.94 14.21 -3.15
CA GLY A 136 23.05 13.60 -2.17
C GLY A 136 21.71 14.33 -2.00
N ASN A 137 21.42 15.36 -2.80
CA ASN A 137 20.17 16.09 -2.74
C ASN A 137 19.08 15.38 -3.53
N PHE A 138 17.82 15.50 -3.10
CA PHE A 138 16.68 15.08 -3.91
C PHE A 138 16.68 15.81 -5.25
N GLU A 139 16.59 15.04 -6.33
CA GLU A 139 16.41 15.53 -7.69
C GLU A 139 14.94 15.36 -8.10
N ARG A 140 14.37 14.18 -7.78
CA ARG A 140 13.01 13.80 -8.16
C ARG A 140 12.41 12.80 -7.19
N ILE A 141 11.15 12.98 -6.88
CA ILE A 141 10.31 12.03 -6.12
C ILE A 141 9.06 11.72 -6.94
N GLU A 142 8.81 10.44 -7.17
CA GLU A 142 7.67 9.93 -7.94
C GLU A 142 6.79 9.08 -7.04
N LEU A 143 5.49 9.37 -7.02
CA LEU A 143 4.51 8.75 -6.11
C LEU A 143 3.48 7.98 -6.92
N PHE A 144 3.51 6.66 -6.86
CA PHE A 144 2.60 5.81 -7.61
C PHE A 144 1.66 5.02 -6.71
N ASN A 145 0.37 5.27 -6.81
CA ASN A 145 -0.63 4.48 -6.11
C ASN A 145 -1.05 3.29 -6.99
N ARG A 146 -0.89 2.07 -6.49
CA ARG A 146 -1.12 0.85 -7.23
C ARG A 146 -1.86 -0.21 -6.40
N PRO A 147 -2.61 -1.10 -7.04
CA PRO A 147 -3.21 -2.23 -6.33
C PRO A 147 -2.12 -3.08 -5.66
N PRO A 148 -2.48 -3.79 -4.56
CA PRO A 148 -1.58 -4.72 -3.90
C PRO A 148 -1.13 -5.82 -4.86
N ASN A 149 0.01 -6.45 -4.56
CA ASN A 149 0.40 -7.63 -5.32
C ASN A 149 -0.66 -8.72 -5.13
N PRO A 150 -1.16 -9.37 -6.20
CA PRO A 150 -2.21 -10.38 -6.08
C PRO A 150 -1.79 -11.64 -5.32
N PHE A 151 -0.49 -11.86 -5.09
CA PHE A 151 0.08 -13.07 -4.49
C PHE A 151 1.25 -12.75 -3.56
#